data_AF-A0AAQ1GN98-F1
#
_entry.id   AF-A0AAQ1GN98-F1
#
_cell.length_a   1.000
_cell.length_b   1.000
_cell.length_c   1.000
_cell.angle_alpha   90.00
_cell.angle_beta   90.00
_cell.angle_gamma   90.00
#
_symmetry.space_group_name_H-M   'P 1'
#
loop_
_entity.id
_entity.type
_entity.pdbx_description
1 polymer ?
#
loop_
_entity_poly.entity_id
_entity_poly.type
_entity_poly.pdbx_seq_one_letter_code
_entity_poly.pdbx_strand_id
1 'polypeptide(L)'
;MLVQTGGRFQWGYVGRWWRFVPQSDWPRDDYRRDGVLNRWEEPVGDCRQEIVFIGQAIDCERLQHELDACLLTVEEINSGPGSWGRLPEADAFDALSAI
;
A
#
# COMPACT_ATOMS: atom_id res chain seq x y z
N MET A 1 8.46 4.21 -1.54
CA MET A 1 7.89 5.45 -2.08
C MET A 1 7.92 5.29 -3.57
N LEU A 2 6.77 5.47 -4.19
CA LEU A 2 6.60 5.41 -5.62
C LEU A 2 6.20 6.81 -6.07
N VAL A 3 6.87 7.31 -7.11
CA VAL A 3 6.61 8.62 -7.70
C VAL A 3 6.60 8.48 -9.21
N GLN A 4 5.60 9.07 -9.86
CA GLN A 4 5.54 9.19 -11.31
C GLN A 4 5.33 10.65 -11.71
N THR A 5 6.11 11.15 -12.67
CA THR A 5 5.98 12.52 -13.18
C THR A 5 6.39 12.58 -14.65
N GLY A 6 5.49 13.10 -15.51
CA GLY A 6 5.77 13.27 -16.94
C GLY A 6 6.19 11.96 -17.64
N GLY A 7 5.58 10.83 -17.28
CA GLY A 7 5.92 9.51 -17.81
C GLY A 7 7.16 8.86 -17.21
N ARG A 8 7.91 9.54 -16.34
CA ARG A 8 9.04 8.95 -15.61
C ARG A 8 8.56 8.33 -14.31
N PHE A 9 9.09 7.15 -14.01
CA PHE A 9 8.73 6.36 -12.84
C PHE A 9 9.95 6.15 -11.95
N GLN A 10 9.80 6.33 -10.63
CA GLN A 10 10.84 6.10 -9.65
C GLN A 10 10.24 5.45 -8.40
N TRP A 11 10.91 4.44 -7.87
CA TRP A 11 10.52 3.82 -6.62
C TRP A 11 11.72 3.45 -5.76
N GLY A 12 11.50 3.35 -4.45
CA GLY A 12 12.54 3.00 -3.50
C GLY A 12 11.99 2.61 -2.13
N TYR A 13 12.84 1.95 -1.34
CA TYR A 13 12.54 1.54 0.03
C TYR A 13 12.49 2.74 0.99
N VAL A 14 11.49 2.77 1.88
CA VAL A 14 11.26 3.92 2.81
C VAL A 14 11.25 3.49 4.27
N GLY A 15 11.24 2.19 4.54
CA GLY A 15 11.14 1.66 5.91
C GLY A 15 10.38 0.35 5.95
N ARG A 16 10.37 -0.26 7.14
CA ARG A 16 9.54 -1.42 7.48
C ARG A 16 8.28 -0.93 8.16
N TRP A 17 7.16 -1.62 7.91
CA TRP A 17 5.98 -1.53 8.76
C TRP A 17 6.27 -2.14 10.12
N TRP A 18 5.77 -1.52 11.19
CA TRP A 18 5.92 -1.95 12.58
C TRP A 18 5.32 -3.34 12.82
N ARG A 19 4.32 -3.75 12.02
CA ARG A 19 3.77 -5.11 12.01
C ARG A 19 4.83 -6.21 11.89
N PHE A 20 5.92 -5.93 11.17
CA PHE A 20 7.02 -6.87 10.92
C PHE A 20 8.28 -6.59 11.75
N VAL A 21 8.20 -5.67 12.72
CA VAL A 21 9.31 -5.33 13.62
C VAL A 21 9.02 -5.91 15.01
N PRO A 22 9.96 -6.64 15.64
CA PRO A 22 9.79 -7.13 17.01
C PRO A 22 9.44 -5.99 17.98
N GLN A 23 8.48 -6.22 18.88
CA GLN A 23 8.04 -5.17 19.83
C GLN A 23 9.16 -4.65 20.74
N SER A 24 10.25 -5.41 20.95
CA SER A 24 11.44 -4.94 21.67
C SER A 24 12.12 -3.74 21.01
N ASP A 25 11.95 -3.61 19.70
CA ASP A 25 12.61 -2.61 18.86
C ASP A 25 11.67 -1.44 18.53
N TRP A 26 10.44 -1.46 19.09
CA TRP A 26 9.48 -0.38 18.95
C TRP A 26 9.93 0.87 19.73
N PRO A 27 9.39 2.06 19.37
CA PRO A 27 9.61 3.26 20.14
C PRO A 27 9.18 3.07 21.61
N ARG A 28 10.03 3.56 22.52
CA ARG A 28 9.78 3.46 23.96
C ARG A 28 8.92 4.61 24.48
N ASP A 29 8.96 5.76 23.82
CA ASP A 29 8.12 6.90 24.16
C ASP A 29 6.67 6.69 23.71
N ASP A 30 5.74 7.13 24.56
CA ASP A 30 4.32 6.90 24.35
C ASP A 30 3.79 7.65 23.13
N TYR A 31 4.26 8.87 22.88
CA TYR A 31 3.85 9.66 21.72
C TYR A 31 4.04 8.92 20.38
N ARG A 32 5.21 8.33 20.14
CA ARG A 32 5.48 7.59 18.91
C ARG A 32 4.75 6.25 18.88
N ARG A 33 4.63 5.55 20.03
CA ARG A 33 3.89 4.29 20.12
C ARG A 33 2.41 4.50 19.80
N ASP A 34 1.80 5.52 20.38
CA ASP A 34 0.41 5.90 20.10
C ASP A 34 0.23 6.27 18.63
N GLY A 35 1.23 6.94 18.03
CA GLY A 35 1.24 7.18 16.59
C GLY A 35 1.13 5.90 15.75
N VAL A 36 1.82 4.82 16.13
CA VAL A 36 1.72 3.51 15.45
C VAL A 36 0.34 2.89 15.68
N LEU A 37 -0.10 2.84 16.94
CA LEU A 37 -1.37 2.21 17.33
C LEU A 37 -2.59 2.90 16.73
N ASN A 38 -2.56 4.23 16.59
CA ASN A 38 -3.64 5.01 15.97
C ASN A 38 -3.84 4.70 14.48
N ARG A 39 -2.84 4.10 13.82
CA ARG A 39 -2.91 3.67 12.41
C ARG A 39 -2.98 2.15 12.27
N TRP A 40 -3.08 1.43 13.39
CA TRP A 40 -3.07 -0.02 13.40
C TRP A 40 -4.46 -0.56 13.14
N GLU A 41 -4.58 -1.44 12.15
CA GLU A 41 -5.84 -2.12 11.80
C GLU A 41 -5.61 -3.62 11.67
N GLU A 42 -6.34 -4.44 12.42
CA GLU A 42 -6.26 -5.88 12.28
C GLU A 42 -6.96 -6.33 10.99
N PRO A 43 -6.38 -7.28 10.22
CA PRO A 43 -5.22 -8.11 10.57
C PRO A 43 -3.85 -7.58 10.11
N VAL A 44 -3.83 -6.43 9.41
CA VAL A 44 -2.66 -5.96 8.64
C VAL A 44 -1.69 -5.07 9.43
N GLY A 45 -2.06 -4.66 10.64
CA GLY A 45 -1.29 -3.77 11.50
C GLY A 45 -1.20 -2.36 10.93
N ASP A 46 0.00 -1.78 10.90
CA ASP A 46 0.26 -0.44 10.32
C ASP A 46 0.54 -0.47 8.81
N CYS A 47 0.28 -1.59 8.13
CA CYS A 47 0.51 -1.75 6.70
C CYS A 47 -0.49 -0.93 5.90
N ARG A 48 -0.17 0.34 5.68
CA ARG A 48 -0.98 1.32 4.96
C ARG A 48 -0.23 1.91 3.78
N GLN A 49 -0.95 2.16 2.70
CA GLN A 49 -0.48 2.91 1.55
C GLN A 49 -1.30 4.19 1.43
N GLU A 50 -0.64 5.30 1.09
CA GLU A 50 -1.28 6.58 0.81
C GLU A 50 -0.86 7.02 -0.58
N ILE A 51 -1.85 7.30 -1.43
CA ILE A 51 -1.64 7.69 -2.82
C ILE A 51 -2.14 9.13 -2.98
N VAL A 52 -1.31 9.98 -3.59
CA VAL A 52 -1.63 11.39 -3.84
C VAL A 52 -1.58 11.65 -5.34
N PHE A 53 -2.67 12.18 -5.87
CA PHE A 53 -2.77 12.62 -7.26
C PHE A 53 -2.72 14.14 -7.34
N ILE A 54 -1.85 14.67 -8.21
CA ILE A 54 -1.63 16.11 -8.37
C ILE A 54 -1.85 16.46 -9.84
N GLY A 55 -2.83 17.33 -10.11
CA GLY A 55 -3.22 17.69 -11.47
C GLY A 55 -4.41 18.64 -11.50
N GLN A 56 -4.73 19.15 -12.69
CA GLN A 56 -5.91 19.96 -12.94
C GLN A 56 -7.01 19.10 -13.57
N ALA A 57 -8.28 19.42 -13.28
CA ALA A 57 -9.45 18.71 -13.81
C ALA A 57 -9.40 17.18 -13.59
N ILE A 58 -8.92 16.75 -12.42
CA ILE A 58 -8.93 15.34 -12.02
C ILE A 58 -10.39 14.89 -11.87
N ASP A 59 -10.74 13.81 -12.56
CA ASP A 59 -12.01 13.11 -12.37
C ASP A 59 -11.90 12.21 -11.13
N CYS A 60 -12.31 12.76 -9.98
CA CYS A 60 -12.23 12.07 -8.70
C CYS A 60 -13.17 10.86 -8.61
N GLU A 61 -14.34 10.91 -9.25
CA GLU A 61 -15.30 9.80 -9.22
C GLU A 61 -14.77 8.60 -9.99
N ARG A 62 -14.26 8.84 -11.20
CA ARG A 62 -13.59 7.80 -11.96
C ARG A 62 -12.39 7.25 -11.20
N LEU A 63 -11.56 8.11 -10.63
CA LEU A 63 -10.39 7.67 -9.88
C LEU A 63 -10.76 6.77 -8.70
N GLN A 64 -11.77 7.14 -7.92
CA GLN A 64 -12.27 6.32 -6.82
C GLN A 64 -12.77 4.97 -7.33
N HIS A 65 -13.58 4.97 -8.39
CA HIS A 65 -14.11 3.74 -8.97
C HIS A 65 -13.01 2.78 -9.45
N GLU A 66 -11.98 3.29 -10.13
CA GLU A 66 -10.85 2.47 -10.59
C GLU A 66 -10.02 1.95 -9.41
N LEU A 67 -9.82 2.73 -8.35
CA LEU A 67 -9.13 2.28 -7.14
C LEU A 67 -9.94 1.23 -6.36
N ASP A 68 -11.26 1.40 -6.28
CA ASP A 68 -12.15 0.44 -5.63
C ASP A 68 -12.17 -0.90 -6.38
N ALA A 69 -12.07 -0.87 -7.71
CA ALA A 69 -11.94 -2.08 -8.53
C ALA A 69 -10.63 -2.85 -8.28
N CYS A 70 -9.59 -2.20 -7.72
CA CYS A 70 -8.36 -2.86 -7.32
C CYS A 70 -8.41 -3.51 -5.93
N LEU A 71 -9.51 -3.33 -5.16
CA LEU A 71 -9.63 -3.92 -3.83
C LEU A 71 -9.84 -5.43 -3.94
N LEU A 72 -9.10 -6.17 -3.11
CA LEU A 72 -9.35 -7.60 -2.92
C LEU A 72 -10.71 -7.83 -2.26
N THR A 73 -11.41 -8.85 -2.74
CA THR A 73 -12.58 -9.40 -2.07
C THR A 73 -12.20 -10.06 -0.74
N VAL A 74 -13.19 -10.29 0.11
CA VAL A 74 -13.00 -10.98 1.41
C VAL A 74 -12.40 -12.38 1.21
N GLU A 75 -12.79 -13.08 0.15
CA GLU A 75 -12.26 -14.42 -0.18
C GLU A 75 -10.78 -14.37 -0.57
N GLU A 76 -10.38 -13.37 -1.36
CA GLU A 76 -8.98 -13.19 -1.77
C GLU A 76 -8.10 -12.75 -0.60
N ILE A 77 -8.61 -11.92 0.31
CA ILE A 77 -7.93 -11.57 1.56
C ILE A 77 -7.69 -12.84 2.41
N ASN A 78 -8.71 -13.68 2.57
CA ASN A 78 -8.61 -14.91 3.36
C ASN A 78 -7.68 -15.97 2.73
N SER A 79 -7.55 -15.96 1.40
CA SER A 79 -6.60 -16.83 0.68
C SER A 79 -5.14 -16.45 0.94
N GLY A 80 -4.90 -15.19 1.34
CA GLY A 80 -3.64 -14.69 1.86
C GLY A 80 -2.57 -14.40 0.80
N PRO A 81 -1.45 -13.76 1.20
CA PRO A 81 -0.43 -13.26 0.27
C PRO A 81 0.18 -14.31 -0.67
N GLY A 82 0.21 -15.58 -0.25
CA GLY A 82 0.75 -16.68 -1.06
C GLY A 82 -0.07 -17.00 -2.30
N SER A 83 -1.35 -16.60 -2.35
CA SER A 83 -2.22 -16.81 -3.52
C SER A 83 -2.31 -15.60 -4.45
N TRP A 84 -2.00 -14.40 -3.96
CA TRP A 84 -2.22 -13.15 -4.70
C TRP A 84 -1.47 -13.06 -6.02
N GLY A 85 -0.27 -13.67 -6.11
CA GLY A 85 0.49 -13.74 -7.37
C GLY A 85 -0.17 -14.58 -8.48
N ARG A 86 -1.30 -15.24 -8.20
CA ARG A 86 -2.10 -15.99 -9.18
C ARG A 86 -3.40 -15.27 -9.56
N LEU A 87 -3.67 -14.11 -8.96
CA LEU A 87 -4.81 -13.30 -9.34
C LEU A 87 -4.61 -12.78 -10.77
N PRO A 88 -5.70 -12.57 -11.53
CA PRO A 88 -5.60 -11.92 -12.82
C PRO A 88 -4.82 -10.61 -12.71
N GLU A 89 -3.94 -10.36 -13.69
CA GLU A 89 -3.14 -9.13 -13.79
C GLU A 89 -2.13 -8.90 -12.65
N ALA A 90 -1.88 -9.91 -11.79
CA ALA A 90 -0.88 -9.79 -10.72
C ALA A 90 0.54 -9.49 -11.22
N ASP A 91 0.86 -9.86 -12.47
CA ASP A 91 2.14 -9.60 -13.15
C ASP A 91 2.13 -8.35 -14.05
N ALA A 92 0.98 -7.68 -14.20
CA ALA A 92 0.83 -6.55 -15.11
C ALA A 92 1.72 -5.36 -14.69
N PHE A 93 1.85 -5.10 -13.39
CA PHE A 93 2.73 -4.05 -12.88
C PHE A 93 4.21 -4.33 -13.14
N ASP A 94 4.66 -5.58 -12.97
CA ASP A 94 6.04 -5.97 -13.24
C ASP A 94 6.39 -5.80 -14.71
N ALA A 95 5.47 -6.15 -15.61
CA ALA A 95 5.64 -5.93 -17.05
C ALA A 95 5.75 -4.44 -17.43
N LEU A 96 5.02 -3.56 -16.73
CA LEU A 96 5.00 -2.12 -17.00
C LEU A 96 6.15 -1.36 -16.32
N SER A 97 6.71 -1.90 -15.25
CA SER A 97 7.80 -1.28 -14.47
C SER A 97 9.20 -1.67 -14.93
N ALA A 98 9.33 -2.59 -15.91
CA ALA A 98 10.59 -3.03 -16.50
C ALA A 98 11.26 -2.02 -17.45
N ILE A 99 10.96 -0.71 -17.33
CA ILE A 99 11.54 0.40 -18.12
C ILE A 99 12.53 1.20 -17.26
#